data_AF-A0A7X9E3D2-F1
#
_entry.id   AF-A0A7X9E3D2-F1
#
_cell.length_a   1.000
_cell.length_b   1.000
_cell.length_c   1.000
_cell.angle_alpha   90.00
_cell.angle_beta   90.00
_cell.angle_gamma   90.00
#
_symmetry.space_group_name_H-M   'P 1'
#
loop_
_entity.id
_entity.type
_entity.pdbx_description
1 polymer ?
#
loop_
_entity_poly.entity_id
_entity_poly.type
_entity_poly.pdbx_seq_one_letter_code
_entity_poly.pdbx_strand_id
1 'polypeptide(L)' 'MDTENKYKHGFNRGYIQLRQCDVKQAKQELKEALYIYNEVSFRKYRYGAINIKALQADRVTAVFAKYGITDIWGK' A
#
# COMPACT_ATOMS: atom_id res chain seq x y z
N MET A 1 -23.82 -4.73 -10.87
CA MET A 1 -23.21 -4.41 -9.57
C MET A 1 -21.73 -4.64 -9.75
N ASP A 2 -20.99 -3.59 -10.10
CA ASP A 2 -19.53 -3.67 -10.21
C ASP A 2 -18.98 -4.18 -8.89
N THR A 3 -18.32 -5.34 -8.94
CA THR A 3 -17.53 -5.88 -7.83
C THR A 3 -16.47 -4.84 -7.51
N GLU A 4 -16.79 -3.90 -6.62
CA GLU A 4 -15.95 -2.77 -6.34
C GLU A 4 -14.63 -3.30 -5.81
N ASN A 5 -13.58 -3.21 -6.63
CA ASN A 5 -12.27 -3.69 -6.25
C ASN A 5 -11.84 -2.91 -5.01
N LYS A 6 -11.82 -3.57 -3.85
CA LYS A 6 -11.47 -3.01 -2.53
C LYS A 6 -10.16 -2.23 -2.55
N TYR A 7 -9.27 -2.55 -3.51
CA TYR A 7 -7.94 -1.96 -3.66
C TYR A 7 -7.85 -0.88 -4.74
N LYS A 8 -8.97 -0.46 -5.35
CA LYS A 8 -8.98 0.47 -6.50
C LYS A 8 -8.35 1.84 -6.21
N HIS A 9 -8.36 2.27 -4.96
CA HIS A 9 -7.79 3.55 -4.52
C HIS A 9 -6.33 3.44 -4.07
N GLY A 10 -5.77 2.23 -4.09
CA GLY A 10 -4.44 1.95 -3.54
C GLY A 10 -4.41 2.04 -2.01
N PHE A 11 -3.20 2.17 -1.46
CA PHE A 11 -2.94 2.24 -0.02
C PHE A 11 -2.49 3.64 0.45
N ASN A 12 -2.73 4.68 -0.36
CA ASN A 12 -2.33 6.05 -0.01
C ASN A 12 -2.82 6.47 1.38
N ARG A 13 -4.05 6.07 1.74
CA ARG A 13 -4.67 6.36 3.03
C ARG A 13 -3.87 5.79 4.21
N GLY A 14 -3.42 4.54 4.11
CA GLY A 14 -2.48 3.98 5.09
C GLY A 14 -1.13 4.68 5.07
N TYR A 15 -0.62 5.01 3.89
CA TYR A 15 0.71 5.63 3.75
C TYR A 15 0.82 7.03 4.38
N ILE A 16 -0.22 7.86 4.29
CA ILE A 16 -0.20 9.21 4.90
C ILE A 16 -0.29 9.19 6.43
N GLN A 17 -0.70 8.06 7.03
CA GLN A 17 -0.73 7.87 8.48
C GLN A 17 0.64 7.49 9.07
N LEU A 18 1.61 7.12 8.22
CA LEU A 18 2.96 6.81 8.67
C LEU A 18 3.63 8.06 9.26
N ARG A 19 4.29 7.88 10.41
CA ARG A 19 5.14 8.93 10.99
C ARG A 19 6.32 9.20 10.06
N GLN A 20 6.74 10.46 9.93
CA GLN A 20 7.81 10.84 9.00
C GLN A 20 9.11 10.04 9.21
N CYS A 21 9.44 9.70 10.46
CA CYS A 21 10.60 8.86 10.79
C CYS A 21 10.50 7.44 10.23
N ASP A 22 9.29 6.88 10.17
CA ASP A 22 9.01 5.51 9.75
C ASP A 22 8.85 5.40 8.22
N VAL A 23 8.51 6.51 7.53
CA VAL A 23 8.21 6.55 6.09
C VAL A 23 9.30 5.91 5.23
N LYS A 24 10.58 6.17 5.54
CA LYS A 24 11.70 5.65 4.74
C LYS A 24 11.76 4.12 4.81
N GLN A 25 11.63 3.57 6.01
CA GLN A 25 11.67 2.12 6.25
C GLN A 25 10.40 1.45 5.71
N ALA A 26 9.22 1.97 6.05
CA ALA A 26 7.94 1.47 5.58
C ALA A 26 7.87 1.44 4.04
N LYS A 27 8.40 2.47 3.36
CA LYS A 27 8.47 2.49 1.89
C LYS A 27 9.34 1.37 1.32
N GLN A 28 10.44 1.00 1.98
CA GLN A 28 11.27 -0.13 1.54
C GLN A 28 10.52 -1.46 1.72
N GLU A 29 9.95 -1.68 2.91
CA GLU A 29 9.17 -2.90 3.19
C GLU A 29 7.96 -3.05 2.26
N LEU A 30 7.27 -1.94 1.95
CA LEU A 30 6.14 -1.94 1.01
C LEU A 30 6.59 -2.27 -0.42
N LYS A 31 7.75 -1.78 -0.85
CA LYS A 31 8.31 -2.13 -2.16
C LYS A 31 8.63 -3.62 -2.25
N GLU A 32 9.22 -4.20 -1.21
CA GLU A 32 9.50 -5.63 -1.12
C GLU A 32 8.19 -6.46 -1.09
N ALA A 33 7.20 -6.04 -0.32
CA ALA A 33 5.87 -6.66 -0.26
C ALA A 33 5.18 -6.70 -1.63
N LEU A 34 5.32 -5.62 -2.40
CA LEU A 34 4.79 -5.48 -3.76
C LEU A 34 5.66 -6.15 -4.84
N TYR A 35 6.86 -6.60 -4.49
CA TYR A 35 7.88 -7.13 -5.41
C TYR A 35 8.26 -6.12 -6.52
N ILE A 36 8.51 -4.88 -6.11
CA ILE A 36 8.90 -3.79 -7.01
C ILE A 36 10.18 -3.11 -6.53
N TYR A 37 10.96 -2.59 -7.48
CA TYR A 37 12.22 -1.91 -7.18
C TYR A 37 12.14 -0.40 -7.47
N ASN A 38 11.29 0.00 -8.42
CA ASN A 38 11.23 1.37 -8.90
C ASN A 38 10.20 2.22 -8.13
N GLU A 39 10.42 3.54 -8.09
CA GLU A 39 9.52 4.48 -7.41
C GLU A 39 8.24 4.77 -8.19
N VAL A 40 8.30 4.66 -9.52
CA VAL A 40 7.16 4.96 -10.40
C VAL A 40 6.03 3.97 -10.18
N SER A 41 6.33 2.67 -10.22
CA SER A 41 5.41 1.58 -9.88
C SER A 41 4.90 1.72 -8.46
N PHE A 42 5.76 2.09 -7.50
CA PHE A 42 5.31 2.32 -6.12
C PHE A 42 4.25 3.42 -6.05
N ARG A 43 4.45 4.56 -6.73
CA ARG A 43 3.45 5.63 -6.81
C ARG A 43 2.16 5.16 -7.49
N LYS A 44 2.27 4.37 -8.57
CA LYS A 44 1.12 3.81 -9.27
C LYS A 44 0.29 2.89 -8.38
N TYR A 45 0.92 2.03 -7.59
CA TYR A 45 0.22 1.18 -6.60
C TYR A 45 -0.37 2.01 -5.46
N ARG A 46 0.39 2.99 -4.94
CA ARG A 46 -0.05 3.86 -3.85
C ARG A 46 -1.34 4.61 -4.19
N TYR A 47 -1.45 5.14 -5.41
CA TYR A 47 -2.61 5.91 -5.89
C TYR A 47 -3.65 5.06 -6.65
N GLY A 48 -3.53 3.73 -6.64
CA GLY A 48 -4.52 2.84 -7.26
C GLY A 48 -4.51 2.81 -8.79
N ALA A 49 -3.49 3.38 -9.45
CA ALA A 49 -3.34 3.32 -10.91
C ALA A 49 -2.97 1.91 -11.40
N ILE A 50 -2.45 1.05 -10.53
CA ILE A 50 -2.26 -0.39 -10.79
C ILE A 50 -3.10 -1.17 -9.79
N ASN A 51 -3.80 -2.17 -10.31
CA ASN A 51 -4.58 -3.11 -9.51
C ASN A 51 -3.64 -3.98 -8.64
N ILE A 52 -3.86 -3.92 -7.32
CA ILE A 52 -3.15 -4.75 -6.35
C ILE A 52 -3.82 -6.13 -6.30
N LYS A 53 -3.02 -7.19 -6.48
CA LYS A 53 -3.50 -8.56 -6.32
C LYS A 53 -3.79 -8.86 -4.85
N ALA A 54 -4.73 -9.77 -4.57
CA ALA A 54 -5.09 -10.15 -3.19
C ALA A 54 -3.87 -10.55 -2.32
N LEU A 55 -2.94 -11.34 -2.87
CA LEU A 55 -1.71 -11.73 -2.16
C LEU A 55 -0.78 -10.52 -1.86
N GLN A 56 -0.70 -9.56 -2.77
CA GLN A 56 0.08 -8.34 -2.56
C GLN A 56 -0.59 -7.45 -1.51
N ALA A 57 -1.93 -7.35 -1.54
CA ALA A 57 -2.69 -6.61 -0.54
C ALA A 57 -2.49 -7.18 0.87
N ASP A 58 -2.46 -8.50 1.00
CA ASP A 58 -2.20 -9.17 2.28
C ASP A 58 -0.82 -8.79 2.85
N ARG A 59 0.22 -8.88 2.02
CA ARG A 59 1.59 -8.47 2.40
C ARG A 59 1.69 -6.99 2.76
N VAL A 60 1.05 -6.11 1.98
CA VAL A 60 0.98 -4.67 2.27
C VAL A 60 0.28 -4.41 3.60
N THR A 61 -0.81 -5.13 3.87
CA THR A 61 -1.54 -5.05 5.13
C THR A 61 -0.68 -5.48 6.31
N ALA A 62 0.07 -6.56 6.17
CA ALA A 62 1.03 -7.01 7.18
C ALA A 62 2.12 -5.98 7.46
N VAL A 63 2.64 -5.28 6.45
CA VAL A 63 3.62 -4.19 6.64
C VAL A 63 2.99 -3.06 7.44
N PHE A 64 1.84 -2.53 7.03
CA PHE A 64 1.17 -1.44 7.74
C PHE A 64 0.77 -1.79 9.18
N ALA A 65 0.41 -3.06 9.43
CA ALA A 65 0.11 -3.54 10.78
C ALA A 65 1.30 -3.41 11.74
N LYS A 66 2.55 -3.56 11.27
CA LYS A 66 3.76 -3.32 12.09
C LYS A 66 3.87 -1.88 12.58
N TYR A 67 3.31 -0.94 11.81
CA TYR A 67 3.28 0.49 12.13
C TYR A 67 1.98 0.90 12.86
N GLY A 68 1.12 -0.06 13.23
CA GLY A 68 -0.15 0.21 13.90
C GLY A 68 -1.25 0.76 13.00
N ILE A 69 -1.10 0.64 11.68
CA ILE A 69 -2.05 1.19 10.70
C ILE A 69 -2.94 0.06 10.18
N THR A 70 -4.25 0.16 10.44
CA THR A 70 -5.26 -0.81 9.99
C THR A 70 -6.17 -0.25 8.90
N ASP A 71 -6.33 1.07 8.85
CA ASP A 71 -7.15 1.79 7.88
C ASP A 71 -6.33 2.16 6.62
N ILE A 72 -6.07 1.15 5.78
CA ILE A 72 -5.10 1.24 4.68
C ILE A 72 -5.75 1.54 3.34
N TRP A 73 -6.88 0.88 3.08
CA TRP A 73 -7.54 0.80 1.78
C TRP A 73 -8.76 1.74 1.76
N GLY A 74 -8.80 2.68 0.83
CA GLY A 74 -9.92 3.62 0.72
C GLY A 74 -9.54 4.97 0.12
N LYS A 75 -10.56 5.82 -0.04
CA LYS A 75 -10.39 7.22 -0.44
C LYS A 75 -10.08 8.09 0.78
#